data_AF-A0A7C6KR57-F1
#
_entry.id   AF-A0A7C6KR57-F1
#
_cell.length_a   1.000
_cell.length_b   1.000
_cell.length_c   1.000
_cell.angle_alpha   90.00
_cell.angle_beta   90.00
_cell.angle_gamma   90.00
#
_symmetry.space_group_name_H-M   'P 1'
#
loop_
_entity.id
_entity.type
_entity.pdbx_description
1 polymer ?
#
loop_
_entity_poly.entity_id
_entity_poly.type
_entity_poly.pdbx_seq_one_letter_code
_entity_poly.pdbx_strand_id
1 'polypeptide(L)'
;MWERIRRELLIEYYWWKRHKGKKRRLDSPLGGVGILLISLGIFVLVIIGQIIMAFFRCFVPMVSGAQMAGAYWSVVFLAIKVSFFLLLLLGGLIIILFLKLTGKKR
;
A
#
# COMPACT_ATOMS: atom_id res chain seq x y z
N MET A 1 45.21 28.31 -10.19
CA MET A 1 43.78 28.33 -10.61
C MET A 1 43.16 26.93 -10.55
N TRP A 2 43.80 25.93 -11.15
CA TRP A 2 43.37 24.51 -11.14
C TRP A 2 43.18 23.90 -9.75
N GLU A 3 44.08 24.20 -8.80
CA GLU A 3 43.94 23.72 -7.41
C GLU A 3 42.67 24.23 -6.69
N ARG A 4 42.18 25.41 -7.07
CA ARG A 4 41.00 26.02 -6.45
C ARG A 4 39.74 25.26 -6.86
N ILE A 5 39.62 25.00 -8.16
CA ILE A 5 38.53 24.23 -8.78
C ILE A 5 38.49 22.80 -8.21
N ARG A 6 39.67 22.17 -8.03
CA ARG A 6 39.77 20.81 -7.46
C ARG A 6 39.28 20.74 -6.01
N ARG A 7 39.53 21.78 -5.20
CA ARG A 7 39.02 21.84 -3.81
C ARG A 7 37.51 22.03 -3.78
N GLU A 8 36.98 22.92 -4.61
CA GLU A 8 35.52 23.17 -4.69
C GLU A 8 34.78 21.89 -5.11
N LEU A 9 35.26 21.18 -6.13
CA LEU A 9 34.69 19.89 -6.56
C LEU A 9 34.76 18.80 -5.49
N LEU A 10 35.84 18.75 -4.70
CA LEU A 10 35.97 17.77 -3.61
C LEU A 10 34.98 18.07 -2.47
N ILE A 11 34.76 19.35 -2.17
CA ILE A 11 33.76 19.78 -1.18
C ILE A 11 32.36 19.40 -1.66
N GLU A 12 32.02 19.75 -2.91
CA GLU A 12 30.75 19.40 -3.54
C GLU A 12 30.51 17.88 -3.53
N TYR A 13 31.53 17.10 -3.89
CA TYR A 13 31.48 15.64 -3.86
C TYR A 13 31.30 15.09 -2.44
N TYR A 14 31.98 15.67 -1.45
CA TYR A 14 31.87 15.25 -0.06
C TYR A 14 30.46 15.55 0.50
N TRP A 15 29.91 16.72 0.19
CA TRP A 15 28.54 17.10 0.54
C TRP A 15 27.52 16.22 -0.19
N TRP A 16 27.73 15.92 -1.47
CA TRP A 16 26.87 15.03 -2.24
C TRP A 16 26.87 13.60 -1.68
N LYS A 17 28.05 13.05 -1.36
CA LYS A 17 28.20 11.72 -0.76
C LYS A 17 27.54 11.65 0.62
N ARG A 18 27.68 12.70 1.43
CA ARG A 18 27.05 12.80 2.76
C ARG A 18 25.52 12.93 2.68
N HIS A 19 25.01 13.66 1.69
CA HIS A 19 23.56 13.80 1.49
C HIS A 19 22.91 12.60 0.78
N LYS A 20 23.64 11.88 -0.07
CA LYS A 20 23.14 10.66 -0.74
C LYS A 20 22.70 9.58 0.26
N GLY A 21 23.45 9.41 1.35
CA GLY A 21 23.12 8.42 2.40
C GLY A 21 21.94 8.81 3.29
N LYS A 22 21.70 10.12 3.52
CA LYS A 22 20.67 10.61 4.45
C LYS A 22 19.29 10.84 3.81
N LYS A 23 19.19 10.92 2.48
CA LYS A 23 17.96 11.34 1.76
C LYS A 23 17.19 10.24 1.03
N ARG A 24 17.62 8.98 1.04
CA ARG A 24 16.85 7.89 0.43
C ARG A 24 15.87 7.26 1.41
N ARG A 25 14.81 8.00 1.77
CA ARG A 25 13.64 7.42 2.46
C ARG A 25 12.90 6.37 1.61
N LEU A 26 13.22 6.26 0.32
CA LEU A 26 12.76 5.22 -0.59
C LEU A 26 13.49 3.87 -0.44
N ASP A 27 14.76 3.86 0.01
CA ASP A 27 15.51 2.62 0.30
C ASP A 27 15.22 2.11 1.73
N SER A 28 14.41 2.85 2.51
CA SER A 28 13.97 2.42 3.83
C SER A 28 12.84 1.40 3.68
N PRO A 29 12.87 0.27 4.42
CA PRO A 29 11.78 -0.71 4.41
C PRO A 29 10.39 -0.07 4.70
N LEU A 30 10.35 1.06 5.42
CA LEU A 30 9.12 1.84 5.64
C LEU A 30 8.53 2.45 4.36
N GLY A 31 9.37 2.88 3.40
CA GLY A 31 8.92 3.45 2.13
C GLY A 31 8.27 2.40 1.23
N GLY A 32 8.91 1.22 1.10
CA GLY A 32 8.39 0.10 0.33
C GLY A 32 7.10 -0.46 0.91
N VAL A 33 7.05 -0.67 2.23
CA VAL A 33 5.84 -1.17 2.91
C VAL A 33 4.70 -0.16 2.82
N GLY A 34 4.99 1.14 2.86
CA GLY A 34 3.99 2.20 2.69
C GLY A 34 3.33 2.20 1.30
N ILE A 35 4.12 2.07 0.23
CA ILE A 35 3.59 1.98 -1.15
C ILE A 35 2.73 0.72 -1.31
N LEU A 36 3.19 -0.41 -0.76
CA LEU A 36 2.42 -1.65 -0.73
C LEU A 36 1.07 -1.45 -0.05
N LEU A 37 1.05 -0.79 1.11
CA LEU A 37 -0.19 -0.51 1.87
C LEU A 37 -1.17 0.38 1.10
N ILE A 38 -0.67 1.41 0.42
CA ILE A 38 -1.49 2.29 -0.44
C ILE A 38 -2.10 1.47 -1.59
N SER A 39 -1.29 0.64 -2.26
CA SER A 39 -1.77 -0.21 -3.35
C SER A 39 -2.83 -1.22 -2.87
N LEU A 40 -2.66 -1.77 -1.67
CA LEU A 40 -3.63 -2.66 -1.05
C LEU A 40 -4.94 -1.94 -0.72
N GLY A 41 -4.86 -0.72 -0.19
CA GLY A 41 -6.03 0.10 0.11
C GLY A 41 -6.84 0.44 -1.13
N ILE A 42 -6.18 0.75 -2.26
CA ILE A 42 -6.84 0.96 -3.55
C ILE A 42 -7.55 -0.32 -4.00
N PHE A 43 -6.92 -1.49 -3.86
CA PHE A 43 -7.54 -2.77 -4.16
C PHE A 43 -8.80 -3.02 -3.33
N VAL A 44 -8.75 -2.74 -2.02
CA VAL A 44 -9.92 -2.85 -1.13
C VAL A 44 -11.05 -1.94 -1.59
N LEU A 45 -10.77 -0.70 -1.97
CA LEU A 45 -11.79 0.25 -2.48
C LEU A 45 -12.46 -0.25 -3.76
N VAL A 46 -11.69 -0.82 -4.69
CA VAL A 46 -12.24 -1.43 -5.92
C VAL A 46 -13.18 -2.58 -5.58
N ILE A 47 -12.80 -3.44 -4.62
CA ILE A 47 -13.64 -4.55 -4.20
C ILE A 47 -14.93 -4.02 -3.55
N ILE A 48 -14.86 -3.02 -2.66
CA ILE A 48 -16.04 -2.38 -2.04
C ILE A 48 -17.00 -1.86 -3.12
N GLY A 49 -16.48 -1.20 -4.16
CA GLY A 49 -17.29 -0.74 -5.29
C GLY A 49 -18.03 -1.88 -6.01
N GLN A 50 -17.40 -3.05 -6.14
CA GLN A 50 -18.06 -4.25 -6.67
C GLN A 50 -19.16 -4.78 -5.73
N ILE A 51 -18.97 -4.72 -4.41
CA ILE A 51 -20.01 -5.10 -3.43
C ILE A 51 -21.25 -4.25 -3.63
N ILE A 52 -21.07 -2.93 -3.69
CA ILE A 52 -22.17 -1.97 -3.85
C ILE A 52 -22.92 -2.27 -5.15
N MET A 53 -22.21 -2.46 -6.26
CA MET A 53 -22.81 -2.75 -7.56
C MET A 53 -23.58 -4.08 -7.59
N ALA A 54 -23.05 -5.12 -6.96
CA ALA A 54 -23.72 -6.42 -6.83
C ALA A 54 -24.96 -6.34 -5.94
N PHE A 55 -24.89 -5.58 -4.84
CA PHE A 55 -26.02 -5.35 -3.94
C PHE A 55 -27.16 -4.61 -4.66
N PHE A 56 -26.83 -3.55 -5.42
CA PHE A 56 -27.81 -2.83 -6.25
C PHE A 56 -28.48 -3.75 -7.29
N ARG A 57 -27.73 -4.66 -7.92
CA ARG A 57 -28.29 -5.63 -8.87
C ARG A 57 -29.25 -6.63 -8.20
N CYS A 58 -28.98 -7.04 -6.96
CA CYS A 58 -29.90 -7.90 -6.20
C CYS A 58 -31.20 -7.19 -5.80
N PHE A 59 -31.18 -5.87 -5.65
CA PHE A 59 -32.39 -5.08 -5.33
C PHE A 59 -33.30 -4.83 -6.55
N VAL A 60 -32.80 -5.03 -7.77
CA VAL A 60 -33.63 -4.99 -8.98
C VAL A 60 -34.43 -6.31 -9.05
N PRO A 61 -35.77 -6.28 -8.93
CA PRO A 61 -36.58 -7.48 -8.75
C PRO A 61 -36.79 -8.19 -10.09
N MET A 62 -35.80 -8.96 -10.54
CA MET A 62 -35.88 -9.82 -11.73
C MET A 62 -34.97 -11.04 -11.59
N VAL A 63 -35.08 -11.79 -10.49
CA VAL A 63 -34.22 -12.98 -10.30
C VAL A 63 -35.01 -14.22 -9.87
N SER A 64 -34.93 -15.26 -10.71
CA SER A 64 -35.44 -16.61 -10.46
C SER A 64 -34.57 -17.36 -9.44
N GLY A 65 -35.10 -18.42 -8.81
CA GLY A 65 -34.42 -19.15 -7.71
C GLY A 65 -32.99 -19.63 -8.02
N ALA A 66 -32.67 -19.96 -9.27
CA ALA A 66 -31.32 -20.34 -9.69
C ALA A 66 -30.33 -19.15 -9.66
N GLN A 67 -30.80 -17.94 -9.93
CA GLN A 67 -29.98 -16.74 -9.89
C GLN A 67 -29.70 -16.28 -8.44
N MET A 68 -30.58 -16.61 -7.49
CA MET A 68 -30.34 -16.36 -6.06
C MET A 68 -29.16 -17.19 -5.53
N ALA A 69 -29.05 -18.47 -5.93
CA ALA A 69 -27.93 -19.32 -5.53
C ALA A 69 -26.59 -18.80 -6.09
N GLY A 70 -26.56 -18.36 -7.36
CA GLY A 70 -25.38 -17.75 -7.97
C GLY A 70 -24.98 -16.43 -7.29
N ALA A 71 -25.96 -15.59 -6.97
CA ALA A 71 -25.72 -14.34 -6.24
C ALA A 71 -25.17 -14.61 -4.82
N TYR A 72 -25.73 -15.59 -4.10
CA TYR A 72 -25.24 -16.00 -2.78
C TYR A 72 -23.76 -16.40 -2.83
N TRP A 73 -23.38 -17.31 -3.72
CA TRP A 73 -21.98 -17.74 -3.85
C TRP A 73 -21.07 -16.59 -4.28
N SER A 74 -21.52 -15.69 -5.16
CA SER A 74 -20.76 -14.49 -5.54
C SER A 74 -20.47 -13.59 -4.33
N VAL A 75 -21.46 -13.39 -3.44
CA VAL A 75 -21.29 -12.57 -2.22
C VAL A 75 -20.33 -13.25 -1.25
N VAL A 76 -20.41 -14.57 -1.08
CA VAL A 76 -19.50 -15.33 -0.22
C VAL A 76 -18.04 -15.23 -0.72
N PHE A 77 -17.80 -15.46 -2.01
CA PHE A 77 -16.45 -15.32 -2.59
C PHE A 77 -15.89 -13.90 -2.47
N LEU A 78 -16.75 -12.89 -2.64
CA LEU A 78 -16.40 -11.49 -2.46
C LEU A 78 -16.02 -11.19 -1.01
N ALA A 79 -16.80 -11.66 -0.04
CA ALA A 79 -16.53 -11.48 1.39
C ALA A 79 -15.19 -12.12 1.81
N ILE A 80 -14.87 -13.30 1.28
CA ILE A 80 -13.57 -13.95 1.50
C ILE A 80 -12.43 -13.09 0.95
N LYS A 81 -12.57 -12.57 -0.28
CA LYS A 81 -11.55 -11.68 -0.89
C LYS A 81 -11.33 -10.43 -0.04
N VAL A 82 -12.39 -9.73 0.34
CA VAL A 82 -12.32 -8.53 1.19
C VAL A 82 -11.61 -8.83 2.50
N SER A 83 -12.01 -9.91 3.17
CA SER A 83 -11.46 -10.30 4.48
C SER A 83 -9.95 -10.58 4.38
N PHE A 84 -9.51 -11.28 3.34
CA PHE A 84 -8.10 -11.56 3.09
C PHE A 84 -7.28 -10.27 2.87
N PHE A 85 -7.75 -9.37 2.00
CA PHE A 85 -7.07 -8.09 1.77
C PHE A 85 -7.04 -7.21 3.02
N LEU A 86 -8.09 -7.22 3.82
CA LEU A 86 -8.16 -6.45 5.06
C LEU A 86 -7.17 -6.98 6.11
N LEU A 87 -7.01 -8.30 6.23
CA LEU A 87 -5.99 -8.92 7.09
C LEU A 87 -4.56 -8.53 6.67
N LEU A 88 -4.26 -8.57 5.37
CA LEU A 88 -2.98 -8.12 4.84
C LEU A 88 -2.71 -6.65 5.14
N LEU A 89 -3.75 -5.81 5.01
CA LEU A 89 -3.65 -4.37 5.29
C LEU A 89 -3.36 -4.11 6.77
N LEU A 90 -4.08 -4.78 7.68
CA LEU A 90 -3.85 -4.69 9.12
C LEU A 90 -2.45 -5.20 9.50
N GLY A 91 -2.03 -6.34 8.95
CA GLY A 91 -0.69 -6.89 9.19
C GLY A 91 0.42 -5.94 8.75
N GLY A 92 0.29 -5.35 7.55
CA GLY A 92 1.22 -4.32 7.07
C GLY A 92 1.25 -3.09 7.98
N LEU A 93 0.10 -2.66 8.50
CA LEU A 93 -0.01 -1.47 9.34
C LEU A 93 0.66 -1.70 10.70
N ILE A 94 0.50 -2.89 11.29
CA ILE A 94 1.22 -3.32 12.50
C ILE A 94 2.73 -3.31 12.28
N ILE A 95 3.21 -3.84 11.14
CA ILE A 95 4.64 -3.86 10.81
C ILE A 95 5.19 -2.43 10.67
N ILE A 96 4.47 -1.52 10.01
CA ILE A 96 4.89 -0.11 9.90
C ILE A 96 4.94 0.53 11.29
N LEU A 97 3.92 0.33 12.13
CA LEU A 97 3.90 0.88 13.48
C LEU A 97 5.07 0.34 14.31
N PHE A 98 5.35 -0.96 14.22
CA PHE A 98 6.47 -1.60 14.89
C PHE A 98 7.82 -1.03 14.44
N LEU A 99 8.05 -0.92 13.13
CA LEU A 99 9.26 -0.33 12.56
C LEU A 99 9.42 1.15 12.94
N LYS A 100 8.33 1.92 12.95
CA LYS A 100 8.33 3.34 13.33
C LYS A 100 8.62 3.54 14.82
N LEU A 101 8.10 2.68 15.69
CA LEU A 101 8.36 2.72 17.13
C LEU A 101 9.79 2.27 17.47
N THR A 102 10.29 1.24 16.78
CA THR A 102 11.65 0.71 16.97
C THR A 102 12.71 1.67 16.41
N GLY A 103 12.46 2.27 15.25
CA GLY A 103 13.36 3.25 14.63
C GLY A 103 13.44 4.60 15.35
N LYS A 104 12.49 4.93 16.22
CA LYS A 104 12.49 6.18 17.01
C LYS A 104 13.40 6.09 18.26
N LYS A 105 13.88 4.90 18.62
CA LYS A 105 14.77 4.68 19.78
C LYS A 105 16.28 4.84 19.48
N ARG A 106 16.68 5.21 18.25
CA ARG A 106 18.09 5.47 17.88
C ARG A 106 18.31 6.92 17.47
#